data_AF-A0A3P6CF78-F1
#
_entry.id   AF-A0A3P6CF78-F1
#
_cell.length_a   1.000
_cell.length_b   1.000
_cell.length_c   1.000
_cell.angle_alpha   90.00
_cell.angle_beta   90.00
_cell.angle_gamma   90.00
#
_symmetry.space_group_name_H-M   'P 1'
#
loop_
_entity.id
_entity.type
_entity.pdbx_description
1 polymer ?
#
loop_
_entity_poly.entity_id
_entity_poly.type
_entity_poly.pdbx_seq_one_letter_code
_entity_poly.pdbx_strand_id
1 'polypeptide(L)'
;MDLISADPTPVPAKSSSSSASASASSTPSPAAASAGSHVNQPMSTKTTLGEKKSKRATLMQIQNDTISVAKAALNPVKANIMMPQRQRQKKKPVSYTQLARSIHELAATLDQKSSQKQLVNHVFPKLAVYNSVDPSLAPSLLMLNQQCEDRNVLRYVYYYLARILSDTGMSPGGGIPTPNWDALADIDAGGGVTRADVVPRIVNQLTSEASNSETEFHARRLQALKALTYSPSGNSELLSKLYEIVFGLLDKVADVPNKRKKGVFGTKGGDKESIIRSNLQYAAMSALRRLPLDPGNPLFLHRAAQGVSFADPVAVRHSLEILSELAARDPYSVAMTLEKLASPAVGALQDILHLNDVLARVALARLCHSISRARALDERPDIRSHFNSILYQLLLDPSERVCYEAILCILGKYDNTERHGTDERASGWYRLTREILKLPEAPSKDKSNKTKRPQPLIKLVLRR
;
A
#
# COMPACT_ATOMS: atom_id res chain seq x y z
N MET A 1 10.83 -1.53 32.24
CA MET A 1 12.04 -1.02 32.89
C MET A 1 12.69 -0.06 31.90
N ASP A 2 12.58 1.26 32.06
CA ASP A 2 11.96 2.00 33.16
C ASP A 2 11.14 3.22 32.71
N LEU A 3 10.38 3.71 33.70
CA LEU A 3 9.67 4.98 33.92
C LEU A 3 10.13 6.17 33.03
N ILE A 4 9.32 7.19 32.71
CA ILE A 4 8.40 7.96 33.57
C ILE A 4 7.15 8.46 32.79
N SER A 5 6.01 8.59 33.47
CA SER A 5 4.77 9.21 32.96
C SER A 5 4.66 10.69 33.33
N ALA A 6 4.00 11.52 32.49
CA ALA A 6 3.06 12.57 32.92
C ALA A 6 2.30 13.22 31.74
N ASP A 7 0.98 13.35 31.86
CA ASP A 7 0.17 14.31 31.08
C ASP A 7 0.22 15.71 31.75
N PRO A 8 0.12 16.82 30.99
CA PRO A 8 -0.01 18.16 31.56
C PRO A 8 -1.47 18.51 31.88
N THR A 9 -1.79 18.74 33.16
CA THR A 9 -3.05 19.38 33.59
C THR A 9 -2.95 20.91 33.65
N PRO A 10 -4.04 21.66 33.39
CA PRO A 10 -4.00 23.11 33.29
C PRO A 10 -4.06 23.84 34.65
N VAL A 11 -3.52 25.06 34.70
CA VAL A 11 -3.42 25.92 35.90
C VAL A 11 -4.08 27.29 35.60
N PRO A 12 -4.79 27.94 36.55
CA PRO A 12 -5.74 29.02 36.25
C PRO A 12 -5.15 30.45 36.28
N ALA A 13 -6.02 31.47 36.34
CA ALA A 13 -5.76 32.81 35.82
C ALA A 13 -5.44 33.91 36.86
N LYS A 14 -4.73 34.94 36.37
CA LYS A 14 -4.63 36.34 36.85
C LYS A 14 -4.08 36.62 38.26
N SER A 15 -2.93 37.28 38.29
CA SER A 15 -2.70 38.49 39.10
C SER A 15 -1.95 39.53 38.25
N SER A 16 -1.77 40.76 38.74
CA SER A 16 -1.39 41.93 37.92
C SER A 16 -0.23 42.74 38.47
N SER A 17 0.69 43.16 37.60
CA SER A 17 1.60 44.30 37.78
C SER A 17 1.82 45.01 36.44
N SER A 18 2.32 46.26 36.47
CA SER A 18 2.20 47.21 35.36
C SER A 18 3.50 47.91 34.98
N SER A 19 3.68 48.13 33.68
CA SER A 19 4.58 49.15 33.10
C SER A 19 4.07 49.59 31.71
N ALA A 20 4.41 50.81 31.31
CA ALA A 20 4.00 51.44 30.04
C ALA A 20 4.97 51.05 28.89
N SER A 21 4.80 51.40 27.60
CA SER A 21 4.22 52.62 27.00
C SER A 21 3.95 52.49 25.47
N ALA A 22 3.35 53.54 24.87
CA ALA A 22 3.20 53.85 23.41
C ALA A 22 2.40 52.83 22.53
N SER A 23 1.30 53.15 21.82
CA SER A 23 0.97 54.17 20.79
C SER A 23 1.67 53.93 19.43
N ALA A 24 1.01 53.93 18.24
CA ALA A 24 -0.33 54.41 17.86
C ALA A 24 -0.97 53.67 16.63
N SER A 25 -1.98 54.29 16.00
CA SER A 25 -2.84 53.86 14.86
C SER A 25 -2.14 53.88 13.46
N SER A 26 -2.74 53.59 12.28
CA SER A 26 -4.15 53.57 11.79
C SER A 26 -4.40 52.71 10.51
N THR A 27 -5.66 52.70 10.02
CA THR A 27 -6.16 52.18 8.71
C THR A 27 -6.33 53.34 7.68
N PRO A 28 -6.99 53.24 6.47
CA PRO A 28 -7.43 52.13 5.59
C PRO A 28 -7.08 52.30 4.05
N SER A 29 -7.70 51.46 3.20
CA SER A 29 -7.83 51.38 1.70
C SER A 29 -8.34 52.66 0.94
N PRO A 30 -8.74 52.66 -0.38
CA PRO A 30 -8.52 51.78 -1.57
C PRO A 30 -8.25 52.55 -2.92
N ALA A 31 -8.16 51.86 -4.09
CA ALA A 31 -8.37 52.46 -5.45
C ALA A 31 -8.72 51.41 -6.56
N ALA A 32 -9.43 51.81 -7.63
CA ALA A 32 -9.76 51.02 -8.85
C ALA A 32 -10.31 51.91 -10.00
N ALA A 33 -10.23 51.50 -11.30
CA ALA A 33 -11.07 51.99 -12.43
C ALA A 33 -10.76 51.36 -13.84
N SER A 34 -11.69 51.57 -14.81
CA SER A 34 -11.61 51.37 -16.30
C SER A 34 -11.49 49.91 -16.83
N ALA A 35 -12.19 49.40 -17.87
CA ALA A 35 -13.12 49.85 -18.94
C ALA A 35 -12.51 50.59 -20.16
N GLY A 36 -12.82 50.27 -21.44
CA GLY A 36 -13.63 49.17 -22.03
C GLY A 36 -13.81 49.27 -23.57
N SER A 37 -14.56 48.34 -24.20
CA SER A 37 -14.98 48.30 -25.64
C SER A 37 -13.90 47.86 -26.69
N HIS A 38 -14.12 47.61 -28.00
CA HIS A 38 -15.30 47.62 -28.91
C HIS A 38 -15.11 46.71 -30.18
N VAL A 39 -16.22 46.18 -30.76
CA VAL A 39 -16.59 45.95 -32.20
C VAL A 39 -15.61 45.36 -33.25
N ASN A 40 -15.96 44.20 -33.86
CA ASN A 40 -16.34 44.08 -35.30
C ASN A 40 -16.97 42.70 -35.70
N GLN A 41 -17.62 42.63 -36.88
CA GLN A 41 -18.30 41.46 -37.51
C GLN A 41 -18.25 41.58 -39.07
N PRO A 42 -18.80 40.68 -39.94
CA PRO A 42 -19.73 39.54 -39.76
C PRO A 42 -19.04 38.16 -40.03
N MET A 43 -19.46 37.11 -40.79
CA MET A 43 -20.60 36.82 -41.70
C MET A 43 -20.80 35.29 -41.97
N SER A 44 -21.97 34.91 -42.51
CA SER A 44 -22.40 33.72 -43.33
C SER A 44 -21.57 32.40 -43.41
N THR A 45 -22.13 31.17 -43.48
CA THR A 45 -23.54 30.66 -43.50
C THR A 45 -23.62 29.13 -43.24
N LYS A 46 -24.85 28.58 -43.09
CA LYS A 46 -25.28 27.16 -43.21
C LYS A 46 -24.98 26.14 -42.07
N THR A 47 -25.84 26.21 -41.05
CA THR A 47 -26.73 25.10 -40.58
C THR A 47 -26.26 23.63 -40.56
N THR A 48 -26.20 23.06 -39.36
CA THR A 48 -26.99 21.86 -38.98
C THR A 48 -27.53 22.04 -37.54
N LEU A 49 -28.70 21.45 -37.23
CA LEU A 49 -29.30 21.49 -35.87
C LEU A 49 -29.22 20.10 -35.21
N GLY A 50 -28.94 20.08 -33.91
CA GLY A 50 -29.02 18.87 -33.09
C GLY A 50 -28.87 19.14 -31.59
N GLU A 51 -27.69 19.59 -31.16
CA GLU A 51 -27.29 19.48 -29.74
C GLU A 51 -27.89 20.53 -28.77
N LYS A 52 -28.45 21.63 -29.27
CA LYS A 52 -28.75 22.81 -28.43
C LYS A 52 -29.96 22.67 -27.49
N LYS A 53 -30.76 21.60 -27.57
CA LYS A 53 -31.88 21.35 -26.62
C LYS A 53 -31.43 20.74 -25.28
N SER A 54 -30.41 19.88 -25.28
CA SER A 54 -29.99 19.14 -24.08
C SER A 54 -29.48 20.06 -22.95
N LYS A 55 -28.53 20.94 -23.27
CA LYS A 55 -27.81 21.77 -22.29
C LYS A 55 -28.68 22.77 -21.50
N ARG A 56 -29.89 23.10 -21.98
CA ARG A 56 -30.85 23.96 -21.24
C ARG A 56 -31.64 23.18 -20.17
N ALA A 57 -31.92 21.90 -20.41
CA ALA A 57 -32.58 21.04 -19.42
C ALA A 57 -31.65 20.74 -18.24
N THR A 58 -30.40 20.38 -18.51
CA THR A 58 -29.40 20.07 -17.46
C THR A 58 -29.15 21.26 -16.53
N LEU A 59 -29.14 22.49 -17.06
CA LEU A 59 -28.91 23.69 -16.25
C LEU A 59 -30.08 24.00 -15.30
N MET A 60 -31.32 23.85 -15.75
CA MET A 60 -32.51 24.04 -14.89
C MET A 60 -32.64 22.94 -13.83
N GLN A 61 -32.22 21.71 -14.12
CA GLN A 61 -32.20 20.64 -13.13
C GLN A 61 -31.21 20.94 -11.99
N ILE A 62 -29.99 21.35 -12.31
CA ILE A 62 -28.98 21.77 -11.33
C ILE A 62 -29.49 22.94 -10.46
N GLN A 63 -30.22 23.91 -11.04
CA GLN A 63 -30.80 25.01 -10.27
C GLN A 63 -31.92 24.57 -9.32
N ASN A 64 -32.82 23.67 -9.76
CA ASN A 64 -33.88 23.13 -8.90
C ASN A 64 -33.32 22.31 -7.72
N ASP A 65 -32.36 21.43 -7.98
CA ASP A 65 -31.75 20.59 -6.93
C ASP A 65 -31.04 21.46 -5.87
N THR A 66 -30.34 22.52 -6.30
CA THR A 66 -29.68 23.48 -5.40
C THR A 66 -30.68 24.23 -4.51
N ILE A 67 -31.83 24.66 -5.07
CA ILE A 67 -32.87 25.37 -4.32
C ILE A 67 -33.62 24.43 -3.35
N SER A 68 -33.80 23.16 -3.73
CA SER A 68 -34.43 22.14 -2.88
C SER A 68 -33.62 21.87 -1.61
N VAL A 69 -32.29 21.72 -1.74
CA VAL A 69 -31.37 21.57 -0.60
C VAL A 69 -31.37 22.80 0.31
N ALA A 70 -31.40 24.02 -0.26
CA ALA A 70 -31.43 25.25 0.51
C ALA A 70 -32.71 25.41 1.37
N LYS A 71 -33.88 24.99 0.86
CA LYS A 71 -35.14 25.05 1.61
C LYS A 71 -35.24 24.05 2.77
N ALA A 72 -34.49 22.95 2.73
CA ALA A 72 -34.47 21.97 3.82
C ALA A 72 -33.71 22.45 5.08
N ALA A 73 -32.90 23.52 4.98
CA ALA A 73 -31.99 23.96 6.03
C ALA A 73 -32.56 25.03 6.99
N LEU A 74 -33.78 25.55 6.77
CA LEU A 74 -34.25 26.81 7.40
C LEU A 74 -35.57 26.74 8.18
N ASN A 75 -36.26 25.58 8.25
CA ASN A 75 -37.54 25.44 8.97
C ASN A 75 -37.45 24.57 10.24
N PRO A 76 -37.12 25.14 11.42
CA PRO A 76 -37.34 24.48 12.70
C PRO A 76 -38.80 24.66 13.18
N VAL A 77 -39.29 23.68 13.96
CA VAL A 77 -40.56 23.72 14.75
C VAL A 77 -41.89 23.88 13.98
N LYS A 78 -42.50 22.75 13.58
CA LYS A 78 -43.92 22.38 13.83
C LYS A 78 -44.31 21.06 13.13
N ALA A 79 -43.98 19.93 13.76
CA ALA A 79 -44.43 18.59 13.33
C ALA A 79 -44.50 17.58 14.50
N ASN A 80 -44.95 18.02 15.67
CA ASN A 80 -45.33 17.11 16.76
C ASN A 80 -46.75 16.62 16.50
N ILE A 81 -46.94 15.37 16.05
CA ILE A 81 -48.10 14.47 16.26
C ILE A 81 -47.87 13.18 15.43
N MET A 82 -48.15 12.02 16.03
CA MET A 82 -48.25 10.68 15.41
C MET A 82 -47.11 10.21 14.48
N MET A 83 -46.06 9.64 15.10
CA MET A 83 -45.18 8.63 14.49
C MET A 83 -44.97 7.49 15.52
N PRO A 84 -45.13 6.20 15.16
CA PRO A 84 -45.09 5.11 16.14
C PRO A 84 -43.69 4.88 16.71
N GLN A 85 -43.58 5.07 18.03
CA GLN A 85 -42.33 5.07 18.81
C GLN A 85 -41.72 3.65 18.99
N ARG A 86 -41.25 3.02 17.91
CA ARG A 86 -40.64 1.66 17.96
C ARG A 86 -39.25 1.47 17.34
N GLN A 87 -38.67 2.47 16.67
CA GLN A 87 -37.35 2.32 15.99
C GLN A 87 -36.27 3.35 16.35
N ARG A 88 -36.25 3.84 17.60
CA ARG A 88 -35.07 4.49 18.20
C ARG A 88 -34.50 3.72 19.41
N GLN A 89 -34.50 2.39 19.33
CA GLN A 89 -33.60 1.60 20.16
C GLN A 89 -32.15 1.94 19.78
N LYS A 90 -31.35 2.35 20.77
CA LYS A 90 -29.88 2.36 20.64
C LYS A 90 -29.45 0.91 20.37
N LYS A 91 -29.12 0.59 19.11
CA LYS A 91 -28.69 -0.78 18.75
C LYS A 91 -27.40 -1.08 19.50
N LYS A 92 -27.49 -1.90 20.55
CA LYS A 92 -26.33 -2.43 21.29
C LYS A 92 -25.36 -3.07 20.28
N PRO A 93 -24.04 -3.02 20.50
CA PRO A 93 -23.10 -3.80 19.69
C PRO A 93 -23.53 -5.27 19.71
N VAL A 94 -23.54 -5.91 18.54
CA VAL A 94 -23.96 -7.32 18.42
C VAL A 94 -22.89 -8.18 19.07
N SER A 95 -23.27 -9.00 20.05
CA SER A 95 -22.32 -9.83 20.80
C SER A 95 -21.51 -10.74 19.89
N TYR A 96 -20.22 -10.94 20.22
CA TYR A 96 -19.36 -11.93 19.57
C TYR A 96 -20.03 -13.31 19.52
N THR A 97 -20.59 -13.76 20.65
CA THR A 97 -21.28 -15.06 20.76
C THR A 97 -22.55 -15.16 19.92
N GLN A 98 -23.13 -14.03 19.49
CA GLN A 98 -24.25 -14.01 18.54
C GLN A 98 -23.72 -14.08 17.10
N LEU A 99 -22.67 -13.33 16.78
CA LEU A 99 -22.02 -13.38 15.46
C LEU A 99 -21.45 -14.77 15.16
N ALA A 100 -20.83 -15.42 16.15
CA ALA A 100 -20.28 -16.77 16.01
C ALA A 100 -21.38 -17.80 15.70
N ARG A 101 -22.45 -17.84 16.50
CA ARG A 101 -23.63 -18.68 16.23
C ARG A 101 -24.23 -18.43 14.85
N SER A 102 -24.34 -17.16 14.42
CA SER A 102 -24.78 -16.85 13.05
C SER A 102 -23.81 -17.32 11.96
N ILE A 103 -22.50 -17.47 12.22
CA ILE A 103 -21.59 -18.12 11.26
C ILE A 103 -21.86 -19.62 11.19
N HIS A 104 -22.00 -20.30 12.34
CA HIS A 104 -22.29 -21.74 12.38
C HIS A 104 -23.62 -22.07 11.69
N GLU A 105 -24.68 -21.31 12.01
CA GLU A 105 -26.01 -21.44 11.44
C GLU A 105 -26.01 -21.18 9.93
N LEU A 106 -25.53 -20.01 9.48
CA LEU A 106 -25.56 -19.62 8.06
C LEU A 106 -24.60 -20.44 7.19
N ALA A 107 -23.56 -21.05 7.77
CA ALA A 107 -22.74 -22.05 7.08
C ALA A 107 -23.50 -23.36 6.85
N ALA A 108 -24.37 -23.77 7.77
CA ALA A 108 -25.15 -25.01 7.67
C ALA A 108 -26.45 -24.87 6.85
N THR A 109 -26.92 -23.65 6.56
CA THR A 109 -28.15 -23.43 5.79
C THR A 109 -28.03 -23.77 4.29
N LEU A 110 -29.05 -24.46 3.76
CA LEU A 110 -29.16 -24.83 2.35
C LEU A 110 -29.44 -23.64 1.38
N ASP A 111 -30.09 -22.55 1.84
CA ASP A 111 -30.24 -21.33 1.04
C ASP A 111 -28.95 -20.50 1.05
N GLN A 112 -28.01 -20.93 0.21
CA GLN A 112 -26.74 -20.25 0.01
C GLN A 112 -26.91 -18.78 -0.37
N LYS A 113 -27.92 -18.38 -1.16
CA LYS A 113 -28.01 -17.00 -1.66
C LYS A 113 -28.43 -16.01 -0.57
N SER A 114 -29.37 -16.39 0.29
CA SER A 114 -29.71 -15.57 1.46
C SER A 114 -28.59 -15.60 2.51
N SER A 115 -28.03 -16.78 2.80
CA SER A 115 -27.02 -16.94 3.86
C SER A 115 -25.73 -16.20 3.55
N GLN A 116 -25.19 -16.33 2.33
CA GLN A 116 -24.02 -15.59 1.85
C GLN A 116 -24.25 -14.07 1.91
N LYS A 117 -25.45 -13.59 1.53
CA LYS A 117 -25.81 -12.17 1.62
C LYS A 117 -25.84 -11.67 3.07
N GLN A 118 -26.35 -12.45 4.01
CA GLN A 118 -26.35 -12.11 5.44
C GLN A 118 -24.93 -12.13 6.03
N LEU A 119 -24.13 -13.15 5.71
CA LEU A 119 -22.73 -13.26 6.11
C LEU A 119 -21.92 -12.03 5.68
N VAL A 120 -21.94 -11.70 4.37
CA VAL A 120 -21.16 -10.61 3.77
C VAL A 120 -21.60 -9.22 4.25
N ASN A 121 -22.90 -8.97 4.43
CA ASN A 121 -23.39 -7.61 4.74
C ASN A 121 -23.60 -7.35 6.24
N HIS A 122 -23.78 -8.39 7.07
CA HIS A 122 -24.25 -8.22 8.45
C HIS A 122 -23.47 -8.98 9.52
N VAL A 123 -22.78 -10.08 9.18
CA VAL A 123 -22.03 -10.88 10.16
C VAL A 123 -20.54 -10.57 10.07
N PHE A 124 -19.90 -10.85 8.94
CA PHE A 124 -18.47 -10.63 8.74
C PHE A 124 -18.02 -9.17 8.94
N PRO A 125 -18.74 -8.11 8.53
CA PRO A 125 -18.30 -6.74 8.79
C PRO A 125 -18.32 -6.35 10.28
N LYS A 126 -19.16 -7.01 11.10
CA LYS A 126 -19.23 -6.76 12.55
C LYS A 126 -18.20 -7.59 13.31
N LEU A 127 -17.95 -8.84 12.87
CA LEU A 127 -16.89 -9.68 13.43
C LEU A 127 -15.50 -9.01 13.27
N ALA A 128 -15.29 -8.27 12.18
CA ALA A 128 -14.04 -7.55 11.90
C ALA A 128 -13.69 -6.47 12.93
N VAL A 129 -14.66 -6.01 13.73
CA VAL A 129 -14.49 -5.00 14.79
C VAL A 129 -13.82 -5.59 16.05
N TYR A 130 -13.85 -6.91 16.21
CA TYR A 130 -13.16 -7.60 17.32
C TYR A 130 -11.66 -7.76 17.02
N ASN A 131 -10.83 -7.81 18.07
CA ASN A 131 -9.37 -7.87 17.96
C ASN A 131 -8.84 -9.31 17.77
N SER A 132 -9.43 -10.29 18.44
CA SER A 132 -9.15 -11.72 18.27
C SER A 132 -10.25 -12.42 17.45
N VAL A 133 -9.98 -13.65 17.00
CA VAL A 133 -10.93 -14.50 16.27
C VAL A 133 -10.78 -15.93 16.79
N ASP A 134 -11.88 -16.47 17.30
CA ASP A 134 -11.94 -17.76 18.00
C ASP A 134 -11.71 -18.95 17.03
N PRO A 135 -10.76 -19.87 17.35
CA PRO A 135 -10.60 -21.16 16.68
C PRO A 135 -11.89 -21.99 16.52
N SER A 136 -12.88 -21.84 17.41
CA SER A 136 -14.18 -22.51 17.30
C SER A 136 -14.90 -22.24 15.97
N LEU A 137 -14.64 -21.09 15.34
CA LEU A 137 -15.18 -20.72 14.02
C LEU A 137 -14.58 -21.50 12.86
N ALA A 138 -13.39 -22.10 13.03
CA ALA A 138 -12.64 -22.70 11.94
C ALA A 138 -13.38 -23.80 11.17
N PRO A 139 -14.14 -24.73 11.79
CA PRO A 139 -14.91 -25.75 11.06
C PRO A 139 -15.95 -25.12 10.12
N SER A 140 -16.69 -24.10 10.57
CA SER A 140 -17.69 -23.43 9.73
C SER A 140 -17.06 -22.53 8.65
N LEU A 141 -15.90 -21.93 8.92
CA LEU A 141 -15.12 -21.21 7.90
C LEU A 141 -14.56 -22.16 6.83
N LEU A 142 -14.07 -23.34 7.21
CA LEU A 142 -13.61 -24.38 6.28
C LEU A 142 -14.77 -25.00 5.49
N MET A 143 -15.94 -25.19 6.11
CA MET A 143 -17.16 -25.64 5.43
C MET A 143 -17.65 -24.60 4.41
N LEU A 144 -17.68 -23.31 4.77
CA LEU A 144 -17.96 -22.23 3.83
C LEU A 144 -16.93 -22.17 2.70
N ASN A 145 -15.64 -22.42 2.98
CA ASN A 145 -14.62 -22.51 1.95
C ASN A 145 -14.95 -23.63 0.94
N GLN A 146 -15.28 -24.83 1.41
CA GLN A 146 -15.59 -25.96 0.53
C GLN A 146 -16.90 -25.80 -0.24
N GLN A 147 -17.93 -25.22 0.37
CA GLN A 147 -19.30 -25.20 -0.18
C GLN A 147 -19.70 -23.91 -0.93
N CYS A 148 -18.97 -22.80 -0.78
CA CYS A 148 -19.30 -21.52 -1.42
C CYS A 148 -18.28 -21.14 -2.50
N GLU A 149 -18.79 -20.58 -3.60
CA GLU A 149 -17.97 -19.98 -4.66
C GLU A 149 -18.02 -18.45 -4.68
N ASP A 150 -18.91 -17.80 -3.89
CA ASP A 150 -18.97 -16.34 -3.85
C ASP A 150 -17.64 -15.73 -3.37
N ARG A 151 -17.06 -14.90 -4.23
CA ARG A 151 -15.77 -14.26 -4.05
C ARG A 151 -15.71 -13.35 -2.81
N ASN A 152 -16.84 -12.81 -2.36
CA ASN A 152 -16.90 -11.92 -1.19
C ASN A 152 -16.92 -12.73 0.10
N VAL A 153 -17.69 -13.82 0.15
CA VAL A 153 -17.68 -14.83 1.22
C VAL A 153 -16.29 -15.42 1.36
N LEU A 154 -15.71 -15.95 0.28
CA LEU A 154 -14.37 -16.54 0.30
C LEU A 154 -13.32 -15.51 0.75
N ARG A 155 -13.38 -14.26 0.29
CA ARG A 155 -12.49 -13.18 0.77
C ARG A 155 -12.55 -12.98 2.29
N TYR A 156 -13.74 -13.06 2.90
CA TYR A 156 -13.87 -13.00 4.35
C TYR A 156 -13.39 -14.29 5.03
N VAL A 157 -13.69 -15.46 4.47
CA VAL A 157 -13.23 -16.76 4.98
C VAL A 157 -11.70 -16.79 5.07
N TYR A 158 -10.98 -16.52 3.97
CA TYR A 158 -9.51 -16.46 3.99
C TYR A 158 -8.96 -15.40 4.95
N TYR A 159 -9.65 -14.26 5.12
CA TYR A 159 -9.29 -13.24 6.09
C TYR A 159 -9.43 -13.74 7.54
N TYR A 160 -10.49 -14.47 7.88
CA TYR A 160 -10.67 -15.02 9.22
C TYR A 160 -9.76 -16.22 9.51
N LEU A 161 -9.54 -17.10 8.53
CA LEU A 161 -8.53 -18.16 8.63
C LEU A 161 -7.13 -17.58 8.85
N ALA A 162 -6.74 -16.54 8.10
CA ALA A 162 -5.48 -15.82 8.30
C ALA A 162 -5.36 -15.22 9.73
N ARG A 163 -6.46 -14.72 10.30
CA ARG A 163 -6.45 -14.18 11.67
C ARG A 163 -6.27 -15.26 12.73
N ILE A 164 -6.97 -16.39 12.61
CA ILE A 164 -6.81 -17.57 13.48
C ILE A 164 -5.39 -18.15 13.40
N LEU A 165 -4.72 -18.03 12.24
CA LEU A 165 -3.31 -18.36 12.10
C LEU A 165 -2.40 -17.32 12.79
N SER A 166 -2.64 -16.01 12.62
CA SER A 166 -1.77 -14.97 13.21
C SER A 166 -1.86 -14.79 14.73
N ASP A 167 -3.01 -15.06 15.34
CA ASP A 167 -3.25 -14.72 16.75
C ASP A 167 -2.45 -15.64 17.67
N THR A 168 -1.27 -15.22 18.13
CA THR A 168 -0.37 -16.08 18.92
C THR A 168 -0.93 -16.44 20.31
N GLY A 169 -1.95 -15.73 20.81
CA GLY A 169 -2.58 -16.01 22.10
C GLY A 169 -1.70 -15.80 23.33
N MET A 170 -0.48 -15.28 23.17
CA MET A 170 0.51 -15.12 24.24
C MET A 170 1.24 -13.78 24.11
N SER A 171 1.28 -13.00 25.19
CA SER A 171 2.18 -11.87 25.37
C SER A 171 3.13 -12.17 26.55
N PRO A 172 4.40 -12.51 26.31
CA PRO A 172 5.40 -12.68 27.38
C PRO A 172 5.90 -11.30 27.86
N GLY A 173 4.98 -10.49 28.38
CA GLY A 173 5.24 -9.13 28.84
C GLY A 173 3.99 -8.54 29.50
N GLY A 174 4.10 -8.20 30.77
CA GLY A 174 2.97 -7.73 31.58
C GLY A 174 2.48 -6.34 31.17
N GLY A 175 1.29 -6.29 30.56
CA GLY A 175 0.59 -5.04 30.25
C GLY A 175 -0.83 -5.32 29.77
N ILE A 176 -1.82 -4.83 30.53
CA ILE A 176 -3.27 -4.78 30.27
C ILE A 176 -3.86 -6.02 29.53
N PRO A 177 -4.60 -6.91 30.21
CA PRO A 177 -5.12 -8.14 29.59
C PRO A 177 -5.92 -7.89 28.30
N THR A 178 -5.35 -8.29 27.15
CA THR A 178 -6.15 -8.78 26.03
C THR A 178 -7.01 -9.95 26.51
N PRO A 179 -8.24 -10.14 26.01
CA PRO A 179 -9.16 -11.16 26.52
C PRO A 179 -8.49 -12.53 26.58
N ASN A 180 -8.37 -13.06 27.80
CA ASN A 180 -7.75 -14.35 28.04
C ASN A 180 -8.57 -15.45 27.34
N TRP A 181 -7.92 -16.49 26.82
CA TRP A 181 -8.63 -17.62 26.22
C TRP A 181 -9.53 -18.32 27.25
N ASP A 182 -9.17 -18.31 28.53
CA ASP A 182 -10.03 -18.77 29.62
C ASP A 182 -11.37 -18.01 29.70
N ALA A 183 -11.36 -16.70 29.43
CA ALA A 183 -12.58 -15.86 29.41
C ALA A 183 -13.47 -16.09 28.17
N LEU A 184 -13.05 -16.97 27.26
CA LEU A 184 -13.89 -17.58 26.20
C LEU A 184 -14.14 -19.07 26.47
N ALA A 185 -13.27 -19.77 27.21
CA ALA A 185 -13.45 -21.16 27.63
C ALA A 185 -14.58 -21.33 28.67
N ASP A 186 -14.81 -20.33 29.52
CA ASP A 186 -16.00 -20.25 30.41
C ASP A 186 -17.34 -20.22 29.64
N ILE A 187 -17.31 -20.09 28.29
CA ILE A 187 -18.48 -20.22 27.43
C ILE A 187 -18.64 -21.70 27.01
N ASP A 188 -18.64 -22.61 27.98
CA ASP A 188 -18.87 -24.04 27.74
C ASP A 188 -20.33 -24.27 27.33
N ALA A 189 -20.52 -24.38 26.01
CA ALA A 189 -21.79 -24.63 25.36
C ALA A 189 -21.66 -25.65 24.22
N GLY A 190 -20.82 -26.68 24.43
CA GLY A 190 -20.83 -27.91 23.62
C GLY A 190 -19.86 -27.96 22.44
N GLY A 191 -18.58 -28.23 22.73
CA GLY A 191 -17.62 -28.69 21.71
C GLY A 191 -16.20 -28.17 21.93
N GLY A 192 -15.38 -28.91 22.67
CA GLY A 192 -13.97 -28.58 22.96
C GLY A 192 -13.06 -28.67 21.74
N VAL A 193 -13.18 -27.70 20.82
CA VAL A 193 -12.37 -27.57 19.61
C VAL A 193 -11.24 -26.57 19.88
N THR A 194 -10.05 -27.08 20.22
CA THR A 194 -8.91 -26.22 20.56
C THR A 194 -8.20 -25.70 19.31
N ARG A 195 -7.29 -24.74 19.49
CA ARG A 195 -6.40 -24.27 18.44
C ARG A 195 -5.53 -25.40 17.84
N ALA A 196 -5.10 -26.36 18.67
CA ALA A 196 -4.29 -27.49 18.22
C ALA A 196 -5.07 -28.41 17.26
N ASP A 197 -6.38 -28.55 17.44
CA ASP A 197 -7.24 -29.40 16.62
C ASP A 197 -7.53 -28.81 15.23
N VAL A 198 -7.54 -27.47 15.11
CA VAL A 198 -7.95 -26.78 13.88
C VAL A 198 -6.80 -26.19 13.08
N VAL A 199 -5.72 -25.70 13.70
CA VAL A 199 -4.61 -25.07 12.94
C VAL A 199 -4.00 -26.04 11.91
N PRO A 200 -3.72 -27.33 12.21
CA PRO A 200 -3.28 -28.28 11.19
C PRO A 200 -4.28 -28.46 10.05
N ARG A 201 -5.59 -28.44 10.32
CA ARG A 201 -6.65 -28.55 9.30
C ARG A 201 -6.68 -27.33 8.38
N ILE A 202 -6.60 -26.13 8.96
CA ILE A 202 -6.50 -24.87 8.22
C ILE A 202 -5.24 -24.87 7.35
N VAL A 203 -4.08 -25.18 7.94
CA VAL A 203 -2.79 -25.22 7.24
C VAL A 203 -2.82 -26.22 6.08
N ASN A 204 -3.35 -27.42 6.27
CA ASN A 204 -3.41 -28.43 5.21
C ASN A 204 -4.35 -28.01 4.06
N GLN A 205 -5.55 -27.48 4.36
CA GLN A 205 -6.47 -26.99 3.33
C GLN A 205 -5.85 -25.84 2.52
N LEU A 206 -5.28 -24.83 3.19
CA LEU A 206 -4.68 -23.68 2.52
C LEU A 206 -3.39 -24.04 1.78
N THR A 207 -2.60 -25.00 2.27
CA THR A 207 -1.42 -25.55 1.57
C THR A 207 -1.82 -26.22 0.26
N SER A 208 -2.85 -27.07 0.27
CA SER A 208 -3.40 -27.71 -0.93
C SER A 208 -3.86 -26.67 -1.97
N GLU A 209 -4.62 -25.67 -1.52
CA GLU A 209 -5.12 -24.60 -2.40
C GLU A 209 -4.02 -23.67 -2.94
N ALA A 210 -2.99 -23.36 -2.15
CA ALA A 210 -1.86 -22.53 -2.58
C ALA A 210 -0.95 -23.26 -3.58
N SER A 211 -0.86 -24.59 -3.47
CA SER A 211 -0.11 -25.45 -4.40
C SER A 211 -0.85 -25.72 -5.72
N ASN A 212 -2.19 -25.75 -5.73
CA ASN A 212 -2.98 -26.06 -6.94
C ASN A 212 -2.60 -25.12 -8.12
N SER A 213 -2.23 -25.72 -9.25
CA SER A 213 -1.83 -25.04 -10.49
C SER A 213 -2.94 -24.78 -11.51
N GLU A 214 -4.14 -25.30 -11.27
CA GLU A 214 -5.30 -25.16 -12.16
C GLU A 214 -5.77 -23.70 -12.27
N THR A 215 -6.18 -23.29 -13.47
CA THR A 215 -6.52 -21.89 -13.76
C THR A 215 -7.85 -21.45 -13.13
N GLU A 216 -8.76 -22.40 -12.89
CA GLU A 216 -10.05 -22.17 -12.25
C GLU A 216 -9.89 -21.82 -10.77
N PHE A 217 -9.00 -22.55 -10.07
CA PHE A 217 -8.69 -22.33 -8.66
C PHE A 217 -7.70 -21.18 -8.41
N HIS A 218 -7.19 -20.51 -9.45
CA HIS A 218 -6.25 -19.38 -9.35
C HIS A 218 -6.70 -18.31 -8.32
N ALA A 219 -7.98 -17.96 -8.29
CA ALA A 219 -8.49 -16.96 -7.33
C ALA A 219 -8.38 -17.43 -5.87
N ARG A 220 -8.60 -18.72 -5.59
CA ARG A 220 -8.43 -19.35 -4.28
C ARG A 220 -6.95 -19.41 -3.90
N ARG A 221 -6.12 -19.91 -4.81
CA ARG A 221 -4.66 -20.04 -4.67
C ARG A 221 -3.99 -18.78 -4.12
N LEU A 222 -4.31 -17.62 -4.68
CA LEU A 222 -3.76 -16.33 -4.26
C LEU A 222 -4.17 -15.93 -2.83
N GLN A 223 -5.41 -16.23 -2.43
CA GLN A 223 -5.89 -15.93 -1.07
C GLN A 223 -5.36 -16.94 -0.05
N ALA A 224 -5.27 -18.22 -0.43
CA ALA A 224 -4.71 -19.27 0.42
C ALA A 224 -3.23 -19.04 0.72
N LEU A 225 -2.41 -18.76 -0.30
CA LEU A 225 -1.02 -18.34 -0.13
C LEU A 225 -0.91 -17.12 0.80
N LYS A 226 -1.71 -16.09 0.54
CA LYS A 226 -1.72 -14.89 1.39
C LYS A 226 -2.08 -15.24 2.83
N ALA A 227 -3.09 -16.07 3.07
CA ALA A 227 -3.52 -16.46 4.41
C ALA A 227 -2.46 -17.28 5.15
N LEU A 228 -1.76 -18.21 4.49
CA LEU A 228 -0.64 -18.95 5.07
C LEU A 228 0.47 -18.00 5.57
N THR A 229 0.78 -16.92 4.86
CA THR A 229 1.81 -15.93 5.28
C THR A 229 1.44 -15.06 6.49
N TYR A 230 0.30 -15.31 7.14
CA TYR A 230 -0.01 -14.77 8.48
C TYR A 230 0.35 -15.73 9.62
N SER A 231 0.79 -16.96 9.31
CA SER A 231 1.21 -17.95 10.33
C SER A 231 2.53 -17.55 11.00
N PRO A 232 2.73 -17.83 12.31
CA PRO A 232 3.98 -17.54 12.99
C PRO A 232 5.17 -18.31 12.39
N SER A 233 6.28 -17.62 12.19
CA SER A 233 7.52 -18.18 11.61
C SER A 233 8.24 -19.20 12.50
N GLY A 234 7.79 -19.41 13.75
CA GLY A 234 8.34 -20.41 14.66
C GLY A 234 8.01 -21.86 14.31
N ASN A 235 7.06 -22.11 13.39
CA ASN A 235 6.81 -23.45 12.86
C ASN A 235 7.70 -23.70 11.63
N SER A 236 8.79 -24.46 11.82
CA SER A 236 9.79 -24.75 10.79
C SER A 236 9.23 -25.55 9.60
N GLU A 237 8.34 -26.52 9.83
CA GLU A 237 7.71 -27.30 8.75
C GLU A 237 6.76 -26.45 7.88
N LEU A 238 6.03 -25.54 8.50
CA LEU A 238 5.15 -24.62 7.78
C LEU A 238 5.96 -23.56 7.04
N LEU A 239 7.07 -23.10 7.63
CA LEU A 239 7.98 -22.16 6.98
C LEU A 239 8.69 -22.78 5.77
N SER A 240 9.13 -24.05 5.85
CA SER A 240 9.74 -24.74 4.70
C SER A 240 8.73 -24.99 3.57
N LYS A 241 7.50 -25.43 3.89
CA LYS A 241 6.39 -25.56 2.93
C LYS A 241 6.03 -24.20 2.29
N LEU A 242 6.03 -23.12 3.06
CA LEU A 242 5.83 -21.76 2.54
C LEU A 242 6.94 -21.35 1.56
N TYR A 243 8.20 -21.66 1.86
CA TYR A 243 9.31 -21.43 0.94
C TYR A 243 9.20 -22.25 -0.34
N GLU A 244 8.87 -23.54 -0.24
CA GLU A 244 8.64 -24.44 -1.38
C GLU A 244 7.56 -23.88 -2.32
N ILE A 245 6.39 -23.50 -1.78
CA ILE A 245 5.29 -22.93 -2.55
C ILE A 245 5.70 -21.60 -3.21
N VAL A 246 6.36 -20.70 -2.47
CA VAL A 246 6.77 -19.38 -2.99
C VAL A 246 7.86 -19.50 -4.06
N PHE A 247 8.85 -20.38 -3.88
CA PHE A 247 9.90 -20.60 -4.87
C PHE A 247 9.34 -21.31 -6.11
N GLY A 248 8.57 -22.39 -5.95
CA GLY A 248 7.91 -23.09 -7.06
C GLY A 248 6.85 -22.25 -7.81
N LEU A 249 6.34 -21.18 -7.18
CA LEU A 249 5.59 -20.13 -7.85
C LEU A 249 6.49 -19.19 -8.65
N LEU A 250 7.61 -18.75 -8.07
CA LEU A 250 8.56 -17.85 -8.72
C LEU A 250 9.20 -18.49 -9.95
N ASP A 251 9.54 -19.77 -9.94
CA ASP A 251 10.04 -20.47 -11.14
C ASP A 251 9.03 -20.37 -12.30
N LYS A 252 7.75 -20.66 -12.02
CA LYS A 252 6.65 -20.63 -12.99
C LYS A 252 6.32 -19.22 -13.53
N VAL A 253 6.95 -18.17 -13.01
CA VAL A 253 6.79 -16.79 -13.49
C VAL A 253 8.13 -16.08 -13.79
N ALA A 254 9.25 -16.82 -13.82
CA ALA A 254 10.57 -16.32 -14.20
C ALA A 254 10.65 -16.02 -15.69
N ASP A 255 10.42 -17.04 -16.52
CA ASP A 255 10.76 -17.02 -17.93
C ASP A 255 9.60 -16.55 -18.82
N VAL A 256 9.66 -15.28 -19.25
CA VAL A 256 8.93 -14.82 -20.45
C VAL A 256 9.80 -13.81 -21.22
N PRO A 257 10.04 -14.00 -22.53
CA PRO A 257 10.82 -13.05 -23.34
C PRO A 257 10.12 -11.70 -23.60
N ASN A 258 8.89 -11.51 -23.12
CA ASN A 258 8.15 -10.25 -23.19
C ASN A 258 8.71 -9.23 -22.18
N LYS A 259 9.84 -8.60 -22.53
CA LYS A 259 10.32 -7.36 -21.92
C LYS A 259 9.17 -6.37 -21.75
N ARG A 260 9.16 -5.59 -20.66
CA ARG A 260 8.12 -4.58 -20.36
C ARG A 260 7.85 -3.70 -21.58
N LYS A 261 6.71 -3.91 -22.26
CA LYS A 261 6.38 -3.16 -23.48
C LYS A 261 6.23 -1.68 -23.13
N LYS A 262 7.14 -0.84 -23.64
CA LYS A 262 7.13 0.61 -23.45
C LYS A 262 5.98 1.21 -24.26
N GLY A 263 4.88 1.51 -23.57
CA GLY A 263 3.59 1.84 -24.18
C GLY A 263 2.74 0.59 -24.47
N VAL A 264 1.42 0.67 -24.51
CA VAL A 264 0.54 1.85 -24.54
C VAL A 264 -0.69 1.62 -23.65
N PHE A 265 -1.15 2.65 -22.93
CA PHE A 265 -2.50 2.66 -22.33
C PHE A 265 -3.55 2.64 -23.46
N GLY A 266 -4.04 1.45 -23.84
CA GLY A 266 -5.04 1.34 -24.91
C GLY A 266 -5.49 -0.07 -25.28
N THR A 267 -4.63 -1.09 -25.21
CA THR A 267 -5.02 -2.47 -25.51
C THR A 267 -5.91 -3.04 -24.41
N LYS A 268 -7.19 -3.27 -24.75
CA LYS A 268 -8.22 -3.82 -23.85
C LYS A 268 -7.87 -5.27 -23.47
N GLY A 269 -7.37 -5.45 -22.24
CA GLY A 269 -7.03 -6.75 -21.68
C GLY A 269 -5.70 -7.29 -22.20
N GLY A 270 -4.83 -7.69 -21.28
CA GLY A 270 -3.82 -8.70 -21.60
C GLY A 270 -4.47 -10.08 -21.64
N ASP A 271 -3.86 -11.03 -22.35
CA ASP A 271 -4.32 -12.42 -22.43
C ASP A 271 -4.53 -13.01 -21.03
N LYS A 272 -5.48 -13.95 -20.86
CA LYS A 272 -5.81 -14.54 -19.54
C LYS A 272 -4.57 -15.01 -18.78
N GLU A 273 -3.62 -15.64 -19.46
CA GLU A 273 -2.32 -16.03 -18.91
C GLU A 273 -1.48 -14.85 -18.41
N SER A 274 -1.45 -13.72 -19.13
CA SER A 274 -0.67 -12.55 -18.71
C SER A 274 -1.23 -11.96 -17.40
N ILE A 275 -2.55 -11.96 -17.25
CA ILE A 275 -3.24 -11.54 -16.01
C ILE A 275 -2.95 -12.54 -14.88
N ILE A 276 -3.08 -13.85 -15.13
CA ILE A 276 -2.72 -14.90 -14.16
C ILE A 276 -1.26 -14.74 -13.70
N ARG A 277 -0.33 -14.59 -14.65
CA ARG A 277 1.11 -14.43 -14.40
C ARG A 277 1.44 -13.17 -13.60
N SER A 278 0.83 -12.01 -13.91
CA SER A 278 1.00 -10.77 -13.13
C SER A 278 0.51 -10.94 -11.69
N ASN A 279 -0.65 -11.58 -11.50
CA ASN A 279 -1.19 -11.87 -10.17
C ASN A 279 -0.28 -12.81 -9.36
N LEU A 280 0.30 -13.84 -10.00
CA LEU A 280 1.24 -14.77 -9.38
C LEU A 280 2.58 -14.08 -9.05
N GLN A 281 3.11 -13.22 -9.93
CA GLN A 281 4.29 -12.38 -9.66
C GLN A 281 4.05 -11.49 -8.42
N TYR A 282 2.92 -10.78 -8.37
CA TYR A 282 2.55 -9.97 -7.20
C TYR A 282 2.41 -10.81 -5.92
N ALA A 283 1.65 -11.90 -5.97
CA ALA A 283 1.37 -12.71 -4.78
C ALA A 283 2.63 -13.42 -4.25
N ALA A 284 3.46 -13.97 -5.12
CA ALA A 284 4.71 -14.63 -4.73
C ALA A 284 5.72 -13.64 -4.13
N MET A 285 5.90 -12.45 -4.73
CA MET A 285 6.78 -11.42 -4.14
C MET A 285 6.22 -10.83 -2.85
N SER A 286 4.91 -10.64 -2.75
CA SER A 286 4.27 -10.18 -1.51
C SER A 286 4.33 -11.25 -0.41
N ALA A 287 4.29 -12.54 -0.78
CA ALA A 287 4.50 -13.64 0.15
C ALA A 287 5.96 -13.71 0.61
N LEU A 288 6.93 -13.68 -0.31
CA LEU A 288 8.37 -13.69 -0.02
C LEU A 288 8.77 -12.58 0.96
N ARG A 289 8.20 -11.37 0.80
CA ARG A 289 8.44 -10.24 1.72
C ARG A 289 7.92 -10.47 3.15
N ARG A 290 6.96 -11.37 3.36
CA ARG A 290 6.42 -11.71 4.69
C ARG A 290 7.18 -12.85 5.37
N LEU A 291 7.95 -13.63 4.63
CA LEU A 291 8.81 -14.66 5.21
C LEU A 291 10.04 -14.00 5.87
N PRO A 292 10.62 -14.60 6.94
CA PRO A 292 11.82 -14.06 7.58
C PRO A 292 12.99 -14.01 6.60
N LEU A 293 13.65 -12.85 6.45
CA LEU A 293 14.75 -12.72 5.49
C LEU A 293 15.89 -13.70 5.81
N ASP A 294 16.31 -14.43 4.78
CA ASP A 294 17.37 -15.43 4.83
C ASP A 294 18.57 -14.97 3.98
N PRO A 295 19.46 -14.11 4.53
CA PRO A 295 20.60 -13.55 3.78
C PRO A 295 21.72 -14.57 3.54
N GLY A 296 21.74 -15.70 4.26
CA GLY A 296 22.72 -16.78 4.04
C GLY A 296 22.38 -17.68 2.85
N ASN A 297 21.20 -17.48 2.24
CA ASN A 297 20.63 -18.38 1.26
C ASN A 297 20.68 -17.76 -0.16
N PRO A 298 21.57 -18.24 -1.05
CA PRO A 298 21.70 -17.68 -2.39
C PRO A 298 20.45 -17.89 -3.25
N LEU A 299 19.63 -18.91 -2.95
CA LEU A 299 18.36 -19.12 -3.66
C LEU A 299 17.32 -18.07 -3.28
N PHE A 300 17.25 -17.68 -2.01
CA PHE A 300 16.41 -16.56 -1.55
C PHE A 300 16.81 -15.25 -2.24
N LEU A 301 18.11 -14.95 -2.26
CA LEU A 301 18.64 -13.76 -2.94
C LEU A 301 18.35 -13.78 -4.45
N HIS A 302 18.55 -14.91 -5.13
CA HIS A 302 18.22 -15.07 -6.55
C HIS A 302 16.72 -14.85 -6.81
N ARG A 303 15.85 -15.42 -5.96
CA ARG A 303 14.38 -15.24 -6.04
C ARG A 303 13.95 -13.79 -5.81
N ALA A 304 14.61 -13.08 -4.89
CA ALA A 304 14.39 -11.65 -4.69
C ALA A 304 14.85 -10.82 -5.90
N ALA A 305 16.01 -11.13 -6.48
CA ALA A 305 16.58 -10.46 -7.65
C ALA A 305 15.77 -10.69 -8.94
N GLN A 306 15.24 -11.90 -9.13
CA GLN A 306 14.36 -12.26 -10.24
C GLN A 306 13.16 -11.30 -10.38
N GLY A 307 12.59 -10.87 -9.25
CA GLY A 307 11.47 -9.93 -9.21
C GLY A 307 11.75 -8.53 -9.79
N VAL A 308 13.02 -8.14 -9.94
CA VAL A 308 13.44 -6.88 -10.59
C VAL A 308 13.00 -6.83 -12.04
N SER A 309 12.86 -7.99 -12.70
CA SER A 309 12.50 -8.10 -14.13
C SER A 309 10.98 -8.27 -14.38
N PHE A 310 10.16 -8.37 -13.32
CA PHE A 310 8.74 -8.69 -13.44
C PHE A 310 7.91 -7.60 -14.15
N ALA A 311 6.80 -8.04 -14.76
CA ALA A 311 5.86 -7.16 -15.44
C ALA A 311 4.95 -6.43 -14.45
N ASP A 312 4.60 -7.08 -13.33
CA ASP A 312 3.82 -6.48 -12.26
C ASP A 312 4.64 -5.43 -11.49
N PRO A 313 4.23 -4.14 -11.49
CA PRO A 313 5.03 -3.07 -10.89
C PRO A 313 5.06 -3.13 -9.35
N VAL A 314 4.10 -3.80 -8.72
CA VAL A 314 4.04 -3.95 -7.26
C VAL A 314 4.90 -5.12 -6.80
N ALA A 315 4.97 -6.19 -7.60
CA ALA A 315 5.94 -7.27 -7.40
C ALA A 315 7.39 -6.75 -7.48
N VAL A 316 7.68 -5.90 -8.46
CA VAL A 316 8.97 -5.21 -8.63
C VAL A 316 9.30 -4.34 -7.42
N ARG A 317 8.32 -3.59 -6.89
CA ARG A 317 8.50 -2.84 -5.65
C ARG A 317 8.90 -3.74 -4.48
N HIS A 318 8.19 -4.85 -4.28
CA HIS A 318 8.49 -5.80 -3.20
C HIS A 318 9.86 -6.47 -3.37
N SER A 319 10.29 -6.75 -4.60
CA SER A 319 11.66 -7.18 -4.91
C SER A 319 12.70 -6.16 -4.46
N LEU A 320 12.56 -4.89 -4.87
CA LEU A 320 13.49 -3.82 -4.48
C LEU A 320 13.49 -3.55 -2.96
N GLU A 321 12.34 -3.67 -2.29
CA GLU A 321 12.23 -3.57 -0.84
C GLU A 321 13.02 -4.69 -0.12
N ILE A 322 12.88 -5.94 -0.56
CA ILE A 322 13.65 -7.08 -0.02
C ILE A 322 15.15 -6.89 -0.29
N LEU A 323 15.52 -6.58 -1.54
CA LEU A 323 16.92 -6.40 -1.94
C LEU A 323 17.59 -5.24 -1.19
N SER A 324 16.85 -4.16 -0.88
CA SER A 324 17.37 -3.02 -0.12
C SER A 324 17.65 -3.37 1.35
N GLU A 325 16.92 -4.32 1.94
CA GLU A 325 17.18 -4.81 3.31
C GLU A 325 18.29 -5.87 3.31
N LEU A 326 18.33 -6.76 2.32
CA LEU A 326 19.45 -7.69 2.14
C LEU A 326 20.78 -6.93 1.92
N ALA A 327 20.79 -5.87 1.10
CA ALA A 327 21.96 -5.04 0.85
C ALA A 327 22.44 -4.23 2.08
N ALA A 328 21.62 -4.11 3.13
CA ALA A 328 22.05 -3.54 4.41
C ALA A 328 22.80 -4.56 5.29
N ARG A 329 22.77 -5.86 4.92
CA ARG A 329 23.43 -6.97 5.63
C ARG A 329 24.62 -7.51 4.83
N ASP A 330 24.41 -7.79 3.54
CA ASP A 330 25.43 -8.18 2.56
C ASP A 330 25.24 -7.38 1.25
N PRO A 331 25.86 -6.20 1.13
CA PRO A 331 25.81 -5.43 -0.11
C PRO A 331 26.60 -6.06 -1.27
N TYR A 332 27.57 -6.94 -1.01
CA TYR A 332 28.42 -7.51 -2.04
C TYR A 332 27.67 -8.56 -2.85
N SER A 333 27.07 -9.56 -2.19
CA SER A 333 26.31 -10.60 -2.87
C SER A 333 25.09 -10.04 -3.60
N VAL A 334 24.40 -9.03 -3.02
CA VAL A 334 23.30 -8.34 -3.73
C VAL A 334 23.81 -7.61 -4.98
N ALA A 335 24.93 -6.89 -4.90
CA ALA A 335 25.48 -6.17 -6.05
C ALA A 335 25.96 -7.11 -7.16
N MET A 336 26.64 -8.22 -6.82
CA MET A 336 27.04 -9.25 -7.78
C MET A 336 25.83 -9.92 -8.44
N THR A 337 24.78 -10.23 -7.68
CA THR A 337 23.54 -10.83 -8.23
C THR A 337 22.83 -9.87 -9.20
N LEU A 338 22.88 -8.56 -8.92
CA LEU A 338 22.22 -7.52 -9.72
C LEU A 338 23.10 -6.91 -10.82
N GLU A 339 24.39 -7.27 -10.94
CA GLU A 339 25.36 -6.69 -11.87
C GLU A 339 24.83 -6.64 -13.32
N LYS A 340 24.31 -7.76 -13.82
CA LYS A 340 23.71 -7.88 -15.16
C LYS A 340 22.44 -7.05 -15.32
N LEU A 341 21.68 -6.84 -14.24
CA LEU A 341 20.45 -6.05 -14.23
C LEU A 341 20.70 -4.54 -14.07
N ALA A 342 21.89 -4.15 -13.60
CA ALA A 342 22.34 -2.76 -13.48
C ALA A 342 22.98 -2.19 -14.77
N SER A 343 23.38 -3.06 -15.70
CA SER A 343 24.07 -2.70 -16.94
C SER A 343 23.38 -1.55 -17.70
N PRO A 344 24.12 -0.49 -18.09
CA PRO A 344 23.53 0.72 -18.67
C PRO A 344 22.95 0.51 -20.08
N ALA A 345 23.28 -0.58 -20.77
CA ALA A 345 22.80 -0.83 -22.13
C ALA A 345 21.34 -1.32 -22.18
N VAL A 346 21.00 -2.36 -21.39
CA VAL A 346 19.66 -3.00 -21.39
C VAL A 346 19.28 -3.59 -20.02
N GLY A 347 19.86 -3.09 -18.92
CA GLY A 347 19.62 -3.62 -17.57
C GLY A 347 18.19 -3.38 -17.07
N ALA A 348 17.58 -4.38 -16.43
CA ALA A 348 16.20 -4.30 -15.93
C ALA A 348 15.97 -3.18 -14.89
N LEU A 349 17.03 -2.73 -14.20
CA LEU A 349 16.98 -1.57 -13.30
C LEU A 349 16.80 -0.24 -14.06
N GLN A 350 17.32 -0.11 -15.29
CA GLN A 350 17.11 1.07 -16.13
C GLN A 350 15.64 1.18 -16.57
N ASP A 351 14.97 0.06 -16.85
CA ASP A 351 13.52 0.06 -17.15
C ASP A 351 12.65 0.47 -15.95
N ILE A 352 13.15 0.36 -14.71
CA ILE A 352 12.43 0.80 -13.51
C ILE A 352 12.39 2.33 -13.41
N LEU A 353 13.38 3.05 -13.97
CA LEU A 353 13.35 4.52 -14.09
C LEU A 353 12.14 5.05 -14.88
N HIS A 354 11.50 4.19 -15.67
CA HIS A 354 10.32 4.48 -16.48
C HIS A 354 9.03 3.82 -15.95
N LEU A 355 9.08 3.18 -14.77
CA LEU A 355 7.94 2.46 -14.21
C LEU A 355 6.93 3.42 -13.55
N ASN A 356 5.65 3.23 -13.81
CA ASN A 356 4.60 4.11 -13.26
C ASN A 356 4.52 4.09 -11.73
N ASP A 357 4.88 2.98 -11.06
CA ASP A 357 4.91 2.91 -9.59
C ASP A 357 6.04 3.81 -9.04
N VAL A 358 5.63 4.84 -8.30
CA VAL A 358 6.49 5.83 -7.62
C VAL A 358 7.27 5.20 -6.47
N LEU A 359 6.67 4.26 -5.74
CA LEU A 359 7.26 3.61 -4.59
C LEU A 359 8.32 2.57 -4.99
N ALA A 360 8.18 1.94 -6.17
CA ALA A 360 9.23 1.13 -6.77
C ALA A 360 10.50 1.95 -7.06
N ARG A 361 10.34 3.16 -7.63
CA ARG A 361 11.48 4.08 -7.88
C ARG A 361 12.08 4.68 -6.61
N VAL A 362 11.28 4.87 -5.55
CA VAL A 362 11.75 5.16 -4.19
C VAL A 362 12.59 4.00 -3.62
N ALA A 363 12.14 2.75 -3.75
CA ALA A 363 12.90 1.58 -3.32
C ALA A 363 14.19 1.39 -4.13
N LEU A 364 14.17 1.70 -5.44
CA LEU A 364 15.36 1.73 -6.29
C LEU A 364 16.41 2.73 -5.78
N ALA A 365 16.02 3.94 -5.38
CA ALA A 365 16.94 4.94 -4.83
C ALA A 365 17.69 4.40 -3.60
N ARG A 366 16.98 3.72 -2.69
CA ARG A 366 17.55 3.11 -1.47
C ARG A 366 18.50 1.96 -1.80
N LEU A 367 18.11 1.04 -2.68
CA LEU A 367 18.95 -0.07 -3.12
C LEU A 367 20.24 0.44 -3.80
N CYS A 368 20.12 1.41 -4.71
CA CYS A 368 21.26 2.05 -5.36
C CYS A 368 22.14 2.83 -4.37
N HIS A 369 21.58 3.40 -3.30
CA HIS A 369 22.37 3.98 -2.22
C HIS A 369 23.20 2.92 -1.49
N SER A 370 22.55 1.91 -0.89
CA SER A 370 23.21 0.89 -0.07
C SER A 370 24.38 0.25 -0.82
N ILE A 371 24.17 -0.10 -2.09
CA ILE A 371 25.21 -0.66 -2.95
C ILE A 371 26.30 0.37 -3.31
N SER A 372 25.94 1.59 -3.74
CA SER A 372 26.95 2.58 -4.15
C SER A 372 27.76 3.19 -3.00
N ARG A 373 27.36 2.97 -1.73
CA ARG A 373 28.10 3.41 -0.54
C ARG A 373 28.79 2.28 0.22
N ALA A 374 28.50 1.01 -0.06
CA ALA A 374 29.15 -0.13 0.59
C ALA A 374 30.68 -0.14 0.36
N ARG A 375 31.44 -0.28 1.45
CA ARG A 375 32.91 -0.44 1.42
C ARG A 375 33.34 -1.79 0.82
N ALA A 376 32.49 -2.81 0.94
CA ALA A 376 32.70 -4.13 0.32
C ALA A 376 32.76 -4.11 -1.22
N LEU A 377 32.53 -2.96 -1.86
CA LEU A 377 32.64 -2.74 -3.31
C LEU A 377 33.70 -1.67 -3.66
N ASP A 378 34.60 -1.33 -2.73
CA ASP A 378 35.73 -0.42 -3.03
C ASP A 378 36.68 -1.04 -4.08
N GLU A 379 36.81 -2.38 -4.12
CA GLU A 379 37.55 -3.13 -5.16
C GLU A 379 36.76 -3.34 -6.48
N ARG A 380 35.45 -3.08 -6.50
CA ARG A 380 34.57 -3.16 -7.68
C ARG A 380 33.94 -1.81 -8.03
N PRO A 381 34.77 -0.78 -8.35
CA PRO A 381 34.28 0.56 -8.68
C PRO A 381 33.42 0.58 -9.96
N ASP A 382 33.60 -0.41 -10.84
CA ASP A 382 32.81 -0.64 -12.04
C ASP A 382 31.34 -0.95 -11.70
N ILE A 383 31.07 -1.97 -10.87
CA ILE A 383 29.72 -2.28 -10.39
C ILE A 383 29.14 -1.08 -9.65
N ARG A 384 29.93 -0.51 -8.72
CA ARG A 384 29.53 0.65 -7.91
C ARG A 384 29.10 1.84 -8.78
N SER A 385 29.76 2.06 -9.92
CA SER A 385 29.43 3.14 -10.85
C SER A 385 28.05 2.99 -11.48
N HIS A 386 27.61 1.77 -11.80
CA HIS A 386 26.29 1.51 -12.39
C HIS A 386 25.15 1.92 -11.44
N PHE A 387 25.19 1.48 -10.18
CA PHE A 387 24.19 1.85 -9.17
C PHE A 387 24.22 3.36 -8.83
N ASN A 388 25.43 3.94 -8.74
CA ASN A 388 25.62 5.37 -8.51
C ASN A 388 25.05 6.21 -9.67
N SER A 389 25.21 5.77 -10.93
CA SER A 389 24.60 6.39 -12.13
C SER A 389 23.07 6.35 -12.08
N ILE A 390 22.47 5.19 -11.78
CA ILE A 390 21.02 5.02 -11.64
C ILE A 390 20.48 5.96 -10.55
N LEU A 391 21.18 6.10 -9.41
CA LEU A 391 20.79 7.01 -8.33
C LEU A 391 20.76 8.48 -8.78
N TYR A 392 21.75 8.97 -9.54
CA TYR A 392 21.72 10.35 -10.04
C TYR A 392 20.67 10.57 -11.13
N GLN A 393 20.33 9.54 -11.94
CA GLN A 393 19.22 9.66 -12.90
C GLN A 393 17.85 9.86 -12.22
N LEU A 394 17.67 9.38 -10.99
CA LEU A 394 16.47 9.60 -10.16
C LEU A 394 16.34 11.04 -9.63
N LEU A 395 17.40 11.88 -9.70
CA LEU A 395 17.25 13.32 -9.48
C LEU A 395 16.37 13.98 -10.56
N LEU A 396 16.45 13.48 -11.80
CA LEU A 396 15.63 13.93 -12.92
C LEU A 396 14.31 13.14 -13.05
N ASP A 397 13.81 12.55 -11.95
CA ASP A 397 12.51 11.87 -11.95
C ASP A 397 11.35 12.88 -11.98
N PRO A 398 10.29 12.67 -12.79
CA PRO A 398 9.12 13.56 -12.81
C PRO A 398 8.33 13.57 -11.49
N SER A 399 8.49 12.59 -10.60
CA SER A 399 7.87 12.57 -9.28
C SER A 399 8.75 13.27 -8.24
N GLU A 400 8.21 14.31 -7.61
CA GLU A 400 8.87 15.02 -6.51
C GLU A 400 9.26 14.07 -5.35
N ARG A 401 8.45 13.03 -5.10
CA ARG A 401 8.74 12.02 -4.06
C ARG A 401 9.98 11.18 -4.38
N VAL A 402 10.16 10.79 -5.65
CA VAL A 402 11.35 10.04 -6.08
C VAL A 402 12.58 10.93 -6.05
N CYS A 403 12.46 12.17 -6.56
CA CYS A 403 13.53 13.16 -6.51
C CYS A 403 13.98 13.46 -5.07
N TYR A 404 13.03 13.65 -4.14
CA TYR A 404 13.32 13.86 -2.72
C TYR A 404 14.03 12.67 -2.08
N GLU A 405 13.57 11.44 -2.35
CA GLU A 405 14.23 10.22 -1.86
C GLU A 405 15.65 10.10 -2.41
N ALA A 406 15.87 10.39 -3.70
CA ALA A 406 17.19 10.37 -4.32
C ALA A 406 18.14 11.42 -3.71
N ILE A 407 17.65 12.64 -3.43
CA ILE A 407 18.40 13.67 -2.71
C ILE A 407 18.77 13.20 -1.30
N LEU A 408 17.80 12.69 -0.52
CA LEU A 408 18.05 12.15 0.82
C LEU A 408 19.07 11.02 0.80
N CYS A 409 18.97 10.09 -0.16
CA CYS A 409 19.95 9.05 -0.39
C CYS A 409 21.35 9.64 -0.69
N ILE A 410 21.48 10.60 -1.61
CA ILE A 410 22.80 11.18 -1.94
C ILE A 410 23.42 11.89 -0.72
N LEU A 411 22.59 12.51 0.13
CA LEU A 411 22.96 13.19 1.39
C LEU A 411 23.19 12.24 2.59
N GLY A 412 23.02 10.92 2.44
CA GLY A 412 23.21 9.95 3.54
C GLY A 412 22.08 9.93 4.58
N LYS A 413 20.85 10.24 4.18
CA LYS A 413 19.64 10.29 5.05
C LYS A 413 18.54 9.34 4.57
N TYR A 414 18.88 8.06 4.35
CA TYR A 414 17.95 7.04 3.81
C TYR A 414 17.35 6.11 4.89
N ASP A 415 17.96 6.09 6.08
CA ASP A 415 17.45 5.47 7.30
C ASP A 415 17.38 6.52 8.42
N ASN A 416 16.53 6.30 9.43
CA ASN A 416 16.35 7.18 10.58
C ASN A 416 17.44 7.01 11.66
N THR A 417 18.39 6.09 11.48
CA THR A 417 19.51 5.96 12.43
C THR A 417 20.52 7.11 12.24
N GLU A 418 20.78 7.87 13.31
CA GLU A 418 21.68 9.04 13.30
C GLU A 418 23.18 8.69 13.16
N ARG A 419 23.50 7.48 12.69
CA ARG A 419 24.88 6.97 12.50
C ARG A 419 25.64 7.71 11.39
N HIS A 420 24.91 8.34 10.46
CA HIS A 420 25.49 9.11 9.36
C HIS A 420 25.92 10.51 9.82
N GLY A 421 27.19 10.56 10.26
CA GLY A 421 27.85 11.75 10.82
C GLY A 421 27.94 12.93 9.87
N THR A 422 28.34 14.08 10.41
CA THR A 422 28.41 15.37 9.71
C THR A 422 29.24 15.28 8.42
N ASP A 423 30.34 14.54 8.43
CA ASP A 423 31.26 14.40 7.29
C ASP A 423 30.64 13.62 6.13
N GLU A 424 29.87 12.57 6.40
CA GLU A 424 29.16 11.82 5.36
C GLU A 424 28.13 12.72 4.67
N ARG A 425 27.40 13.53 5.47
CA ARG A 425 26.45 14.52 4.98
C ARG A 425 27.12 15.63 4.16
N ALA A 426 28.27 16.14 4.60
CA ALA A 426 29.07 17.11 3.85
C ALA A 426 29.60 16.53 2.52
N SER A 427 30.08 15.28 2.54
CA SER A 427 30.47 14.56 1.33
C SER A 427 29.29 14.31 0.38
N GLY A 428 28.10 14.10 0.94
CA GLY A 428 26.83 13.99 0.22
C GLY A 428 26.46 15.29 -0.50
N TRP A 429 26.54 16.43 0.19
CA TRP A 429 26.34 17.76 -0.39
C TRP A 429 27.32 18.05 -1.52
N TYR A 430 28.63 17.81 -1.31
CA TYR A 430 29.65 18.00 -2.34
C TYR A 430 29.36 17.16 -3.60
N ARG A 431 29.01 15.88 -3.44
CA ARG A 431 28.59 15.01 -4.54
C ARG A 431 27.33 15.52 -5.23
N LEU A 432 26.30 15.90 -4.46
CA LEU A 432 25.03 16.39 -4.97
C LEU A 432 25.21 17.63 -5.86
N THR A 433 25.91 18.65 -5.36
CA THR A 433 26.21 19.88 -6.13
C THR A 433 27.02 19.56 -7.38
N ARG A 434 28.05 18.71 -7.28
CA ARG A 434 28.91 18.34 -8.42
C ARG A 434 28.16 17.61 -9.53
N GLU A 435 27.21 16.74 -9.20
CA GLU A 435 26.41 16.05 -10.23
C GLU A 435 25.25 16.91 -10.75
N ILE A 436 24.65 17.79 -9.93
CA ILE A 436 23.63 18.74 -10.40
C ILE A 436 24.21 19.70 -11.46
N LEU A 437 25.46 20.15 -11.28
CA LEU A 437 26.17 21.00 -12.24
C LEU A 437 26.48 20.31 -13.60
N LYS A 438 26.28 18.99 -13.71
CA LYS A 438 26.40 18.25 -14.98
C LYS A 438 25.05 17.99 -15.65
N LEU A 439 23.93 18.30 -14.98
CA LEU A 439 22.61 18.16 -15.58
C LEU A 439 22.47 19.23 -16.68
N PRO A 440 21.97 18.89 -17.88
CA PRO A 440 21.95 19.82 -19.00
C PRO A 440 21.11 21.06 -18.66
N GLU A 441 21.68 22.25 -18.90
CA GLU A 441 20.95 23.51 -18.75
C GLU A 441 19.76 23.57 -19.73
N ALA A 442 18.75 24.36 -19.37
CA ALA A 442 17.47 24.32 -20.05
C ALA A 442 17.55 24.87 -21.48
N PRO A 443 16.96 24.20 -22.49
CA PRO A 443 16.91 24.73 -23.85
C PRO A 443 16.11 26.03 -23.88
N SER A 444 16.73 27.09 -24.39
CA SER A 444 16.13 28.40 -24.55
C SER A 444 15.16 28.41 -25.73
N LYS A 445 13.89 28.74 -25.45
CA LYS A 445 12.83 29.04 -26.45
C LYS A 445 12.75 28.07 -27.66
N ASP A 446 12.46 26.79 -27.44
CA ASP A 446 11.78 26.03 -28.49
C ASP A 446 10.74 25.03 -27.99
N LYS A 447 9.70 24.78 -28.81
CA LYS A 447 8.41 24.22 -28.35
C LYS A 447 8.29 22.69 -28.44
N SER A 448 9.29 21.99 -28.97
CA SER A 448 9.17 20.60 -29.42
C SER A 448 9.52 19.50 -28.40
N ASN A 449 10.41 19.75 -27.43
CA ASN A 449 10.89 18.71 -26.50
C ASN A 449 10.71 19.07 -25.02
N LYS A 450 10.00 18.21 -24.28
CA LYS A 450 9.81 18.30 -22.82
C LYS A 450 10.97 17.66 -22.06
N THR A 451 12.20 18.13 -22.29
CA THR A 451 13.39 17.63 -21.59
C THR A 451 13.26 17.89 -20.08
N LYS A 452 13.71 16.94 -19.26
CA LYS A 452 13.46 16.90 -17.81
C LYS A 452 14.04 18.13 -17.11
N ARG A 453 13.18 18.97 -16.54
CA ARG A 453 13.59 20.11 -15.69
C ARG A 453 14.29 19.60 -14.42
N PRO A 454 15.28 20.33 -13.85
CA PRO A 454 15.56 20.19 -12.44
C PRO A 454 14.29 20.57 -11.66
N GLN A 455 13.83 19.67 -10.79
CA GLN A 455 12.61 19.83 -9.99
C GLN A 455 12.64 21.16 -9.20
N PRO A 456 11.48 21.78 -8.88
CA PRO A 456 11.43 22.93 -7.96
C PRO A 456 12.13 22.63 -6.63
N LEU A 457 12.02 21.36 -6.19
CA LEU A 457 12.75 20.78 -5.07
C LEU A 457 14.28 20.90 -5.19
N ILE A 458 14.88 20.60 -6.36
CA ILE A 458 16.32 20.76 -6.58
C ILE A 458 16.70 22.24 -6.46
N LYS A 459 15.89 23.15 -7.01
CA LYS A 459 16.12 24.61 -6.86
C LYS A 459 15.93 25.11 -5.43
N LEU A 460 15.14 24.43 -4.60
CA LEU A 460 15.01 24.73 -3.17
C LEU A 460 16.19 24.17 -2.36
N VAL A 461 16.70 22.99 -2.74
CA VAL A 461 17.87 22.34 -2.13
C VAL A 461 19.17 23.06 -2.49
N LEU A 462 19.30 23.66 -3.68
CA LEU A 462 20.40 24.56 -4.05
C LEU A 462 20.31 25.97 -3.42
N ARG A 463 19.23 26.29 -2.70
CA ARG A 463 18.99 27.59 -2.04
C ARG A 463 19.15 27.53 -0.52
N ARG A 464 19.58 26.39 0.01
CA ARG A 464 19.74 26.09 1.44
C ARG A 464 21.11 25.47 1.69
#